data_AF-A0A023JIC6-F1
#
_entry.id   AF-A0A023JIC6-F1
#
_cell.length_a   1.000
_cell.length_b   1.000
_cell.length_c   1.000
_cell.angle_alpha   90.00
_cell.angle_beta   90.00
_cell.angle_gamma   90.00
#
_symmetry.space_group_name_H-M   'P 1'
#
loop_
_entity.id
_entity.type
_entity.pdbx_description
1 polymer ?
#
loop_
_entity_poly.entity_id
_entity_poly.type
_entity_poly.pdbx_seq_one_letter_code
_entity_poly.pdbx_strand_id
1 'polypeptide(L)'
;ARSFADIGDIIRGKDLYLGDQQEKAKLENNLKNIFAKIYENLNDIEAKSYYNSDTPDFYKLREGWWELNRLDVWKAITCNAQGNTYFRGTCSNDTTSAKNNCQCIDGTVPTNFDYVPQY
;
A
#
# COMPACT_ATOMS: atom_id res chain seq x y z
N ALA A 1 -8.32 4.93 -6.54
CA ALA A 1 -7.09 4.54 -7.27
C ALA A 1 -5.93 5.48 -6.97
N ARG A 2 -5.99 6.78 -7.27
CA ARG A 2 -4.89 7.73 -6.95
C ARG A 2 -4.57 7.79 -5.45
N SER A 3 -5.57 8.07 -4.61
CA SER A 3 -5.40 8.06 -3.15
C SER A 3 -4.92 6.72 -2.59
N PHE A 4 -5.24 5.60 -3.24
CA PHE A 4 -4.73 4.28 -2.84
C PHE A 4 -3.24 4.15 -3.13
N ALA A 5 -2.77 4.65 -4.28
CA ALA A 5 -1.36 4.72 -4.61
C ALA A 5 -0.60 5.66 -3.65
N ASP A 6 -1.16 6.84 -3.37
CA ASP A 6 -0.57 7.81 -2.42
C ASP A 6 -0.43 7.20 -1.02
N ILE A 7 -1.47 6.50 -0.53
CA ILE A 7 -1.39 5.76 0.74
C ILE A 7 -0.29 4.68 0.67
N GLY A 8 -0.19 3.96 -0.44
CA GLY A 8 0.89 2.99 -0.66
C GLY A 8 2.28 3.62 -0.62
N ASP A 9 2.46 4.79 -1.21
CA ASP A 9 3.73 5.52 -1.18
C ASP A 9 4.06 6.06 0.22
N ILE A 10 3.07 6.56 0.96
CA ILE A 10 3.24 6.93 2.38
C ILE A 10 3.65 5.71 3.19
N ILE A 11 2.93 4.58 3.08
CA ILE A 11 3.24 3.37 3.83
C ILE A 11 4.60 2.80 3.46
N ARG A 12 5.09 2.97 2.23
CA ARG A 12 6.41 2.48 1.78
C ARG A 12 7.54 3.50 1.93
N GLY A 13 7.25 4.72 2.36
CA GLY A 13 8.24 5.78 2.52
C GLY A 13 8.75 6.35 1.19
N LYS A 14 7.93 6.28 0.14
CA LYS A 14 8.19 6.79 -1.22
C LYS A 14 7.44 8.10 -1.53
N ASP A 15 6.60 8.56 -0.61
CA ASP A 15 5.79 9.75 -0.81
C ASP A 15 6.63 11.05 -0.88
N LEU A 16 6.40 11.81 -1.95
CA LEU A 16 7.10 13.04 -2.31
C LEU A 16 6.39 14.30 -1.81
N TYR A 17 5.41 14.20 -0.90
CA TYR A 17 4.71 15.38 -0.37
C TYR A 17 5.70 16.40 0.22
N LEU A 18 5.63 17.64 -0.27
CA LEU A 18 6.51 18.75 0.12
C LEU A 18 5.81 19.82 0.97
N GLY A 19 4.56 19.60 1.37
CA GLY A 19 3.79 20.56 2.16
C GLY A 19 4.26 20.65 3.61
N ASP A 20 3.37 20.35 4.56
CA ASP A 20 3.72 20.41 5.98
C ASP A 20 4.81 19.38 6.36
N GLN A 21 6.03 19.88 6.51
CA GLN A 21 7.20 19.07 6.85
C GLN A 21 7.15 18.54 8.28
N GLN A 22 6.50 19.24 9.21
CA GLN A 22 6.39 18.80 10.60
C GLN A 22 5.43 17.63 10.72
N GLU A 23 4.26 17.72 10.06
CA GLU A 23 3.29 16.63 10.01
C GLU A 23 3.86 15.41 9.29
N LYS A 24 4.54 15.62 8.15
CA LYS A 24 5.21 14.56 7.41
C LYS A 24 6.27 13.85 8.27
N ALA A 25 7.13 14.61 8.95
CA ALA A 25 8.16 14.03 9.82
C ALA A 25 7.55 13.23 10.99
N LYS A 26 6.47 13.74 11.59
CA LYS A 26 5.76 13.04 12.66
C LYS A 26 5.15 11.73 12.17
N LEU A 27 4.52 11.74 10.99
CA LEU A 27 3.94 10.55 10.37
C LEU A 27 5.03 9.52 10.04
N GLU A 28 6.11 9.90 9.37
CA GLU A 28 7.20 8.98 9.04
C GLU A 28 7.87 8.41 10.28
N ASN A 29 8.08 9.20 11.33
CA ASN A 29 8.62 8.68 12.60
C ASN A 29 7.69 7.66 13.26
N ASN A 30 6.37 7.88 13.21
CA ASN A 30 5.41 6.90 13.70
C ASN A 30 5.45 5.61 12.89
N LEU A 31 5.54 5.70 11.56
CA LEU A 31 5.66 4.52 10.70
C LEU A 31 6.94 3.75 10.98
N LYS A 32 8.10 4.43 11.10
CA LYS A 32 9.37 3.79 11.48
C LYS A 32 9.25 3.06 12.81
N ASN A 33 8.64 3.68 13.82
CA ASN A 33 8.43 3.05 15.13
C ASN A 33 7.52 1.83 15.06
N ILE A 34 6.48 1.86 14.23
CA ILE A 34 5.59 0.70 14.01
C ILE A 34 6.35 -0.43 13.31
N PHE A 35 7.07 -0.14 12.24
CA PHE A 35 7.81 -1.15 11.48
C PHE A 35 9.01 -1.71 12.25
N ALA A 36 9.65 -0.93 13.11
CA ALA A 36 10.64 -1.43 14.06
C ALA A 36 10.05 -2.50 14.99
N LYS A 37 8.86 -2.23 15.56
CA LYS A 37 8.15 -3.21 16.39
C LYS A 37 7.71 -4.44 15.59
N ILE A 38 7.26 -4.28 14.35
CA ILE A 38 6.91 -5.41 13.48
C ILE A 38 8.16 -6.28 13.23
N TYR A 39 9.29 -5.66 12.91
CA TYR A 39 10.56 -6.34 12.68
C TYR A 39 11.06 -7.10 13.93
N GLU A 40 11.02 -6.47 15.10
CA GLU A 40 11.40 -7.10 16.38
C GLU A 40 10.56 -8.35 16.68
N ASN A 41 9.28 -8.31 16.32
CA ASN A 41 8.32 -9.42 16.51
C ASN A 41 8.38 -10.50 15.41
N LEU A 42 9.26 -10.39 14.42
CA LEU A 42 9.49 -11.49 13.48
C LEU A 42 10.13 -12.67 14.23
N ASN A 43 9.41 -13.77 14.36
CA ASN A 43 9.87 -14.96 15.07
C ASN A 43 10.84 -15.82 14.24
N ASP A 44 10.77 -15.69 12.91
CA ASP A 44 11.61 -16.43 11.97
C ASP A 44 12.94 -15.70 11.74
N ILE A 45 14.04 -16.42 11.99
CA ILE A 45 15.41 -15.91 11.82
C ILE A 45 15.71 -15.62 10.34
N GLU A 46 15.22 -16.46 9.42
CA GLU A 46 15.41 -16.24 7.99
C GLU A 46 14.64 -15.01 7.53
N ALA A 47 13.41 -14.81 8.03
CA ALA A 47 12.63 -13.61 7.75
C ALA A 47 13.33 -12.35 8.29
N LYS A 48 13.82 -12.39 9.54
CA LYS A 48 14.61 -11.29 10.11
C LYS A 48 15.85 -10.99 9.27
N SER A 49 16.58 -12.02 8.82
CA SER A 49 17.75 -11.87 7.95
C SER A 49 17.39 -11.27 6.59
N TYR A 50 16.31 -11.73 5.97
CA TYR A 50 15.84 -11.23 4.67
C TYR A 50 15.41 -9.76 4.73
N TYR A 51 14.63 -9.42 5.76
CA TYR A 51 14.18 -8.06 6.03
C TYR A 51 15.20 -7.22 6.80
N ASN A 52 16.40 -7.77 7.04
CA ASN A 52 17.42 -7.08 7.80
C ASN A 52 17.65 -5.71 7.18
N SER A 53 17.51 -4.70 8.02
CA SER A 53 17.51 -3.34 7.59
C SER A 53 18.85 -2.73 7.97
N ASP A 54 19.75 -2.61 6.99
CA ASP A 54 20.95 -1.78 7.13
C ASP A 54 20.59 -0.30 7.37
N THR A 55 19.31 0.06 7.25
CA THR A 55 18.74 1.40 7.42
C THR A 55 17.57 1.37 8.42
N PRO A 56 17.36 2.45 9.21
CA PRO A 56 16.23 2.54 10.16
C PRO A 56 14.86 2.74 9.49
N ASP A 57 14.79 2.65 8.16
CA ASP A 57 13.61 2.97 7.36
C ASP A 57 12.80 1.73 6.96
N PHE A 58 13.34 0.52 7.14
CA PHE A 58 12.65 -0.76 6.93
C PHE A 58 12.02 -0.93 5.52
N TYR A 59 12.58 -0.30 4.48
CA TYR A 59 11.94 -0.23 3.15
C TYR A 59 11.47 -1.59 2.60
N LYS A 60 12.32 -2.63 2.66
CA LYS A 60 11.94 -3.98 2.20
C LYS A 60 10.75 -4.56 2.97
N LEU A 61 10.72 -4.37 4.29
CA LEU A 61 9.62 -4.83 5.13
C LEU A 61 8.34 -4.04 4.85
N ARG A 62 8.45 -2.73 4.64
CA ARG A 62 7.33 -1.85 4.27
C ARG A 62 6.73 -2.25 2.90
N GLU A 63 7.57 -2.57 1.93
CA GLU A 63 7.15 -3.07 0.62
C GLU A 63 6.45 -4.44 0.71
N GLY A 64 7.04 -5.40 1.42
CA GLY A 64 6.44 -6.71 1.63
C GLY A 64 5.11 -6.63 2.39
N TRP A 65 5.03 -5.75 3.40
CA TRP A 65 3.79 -5.49 4.11
C TRP A 65 2.72 -4.90 3.20
N TRP A 66 3.06 -3.92 2.35
CA TRP A 66 2.10 -3.34 1.41
C TRP A 66 1.56 -4.41 0.46
N GLU A 67 2.43 -5.21 -0.17
CA GLU A 67 1.98 -6.23 -1.12
C GLU A 67 1.03 -7.25 -0.49
N LEU A 68 1.28 -7.65 0.76
CA LEU A 68 0.40 -8.58 1.48
C LEU A 68 -0.95 -7.96 1.88
N ASN A 69 -1.00 -6.65 2.16
CA ASN A 69 -2.18 -6.01 2.75
C ASN A 69 -2.93 -5.08 1.78
N ARG A 70 -2.38 -4.78 0.60
CA ARG A 70 -2.94 -3.83 -0.37
C ARG A 70 -4.37 -4.16 -0.77
N LEU A 71 -4.71 -5.45 -0.77
CA LEU A 71 -6.07 -5.90 -1.06
C LEU A 71 -7.07 -5.45 0.01
N ASP A 72 -6.74 -5.64 1.28
CA ASP A 72 -7.65 -5.27 2.37
C ASP A 72 -7.72 -3.75 2.53
N VAL A 73 -6.63 -3.04 2.26
CA VAL A 73 -6.62 -1.58 2.15
C VAL A 73 -7.56 -1.12 1.02
N TRP A 74 -7.52 -1.76 -0.15
CA TRP A 74 -8.43 -1.44 -1.25
C TRP A 74 -9.89 -1.65 -0.85
N LYS A 75 -10.23 -2.79 -0.24
CA LYS A 75 -11.59 -3.08 0.24
C LYS A 75 -12.08 -2.02 1.22
N ALA A 76 -11.21 -1.59 2.15
CA ALA A 76 -11.56 -0.55 3.11
C ALA A 76 -11.84 0.80 2.44
N ILE A 77 -10.98 1.21 1.50
CA ILE A 77 -11.14 2.48 0.76
C ILE A 77 -12.39 2.49 -0.10
N THR A 78 -12.79 1.34 -0.66
CA THR A 78 -13.96 1.24 -1.53
C THR A 78 -15.24 0.77 -0.82
N CYS A 79 -15.22 0.65 0.51
CA CYS A 79 -16.35 0.18 1.32
C CYS A 79 -17.67 0.94 1.04
N ASN A 80 -17.59 2.24 0.77
CA ASN A 80 -18.74 3.11 0.48
C ASN A 80 -18.83 3.55 -0.99
N ALA A 81 -18.24 2.76 -1.90
CA ALA A 81 -18.25 3.07 -3.33
C ALA A 81 -19.40 2.33 -4.07
N GLN A 82 -20.54 2.09 -3.42
CA GLN A 82 -21.65 1.34 -4.04
C GLN A 82 -22.11 2.01 -5.35
N GLY A 83 -22.41 1.19 -6.37
CA GLY A 83 -22.79 1.67 -7.71
C GLY A 83 -21.67 2.29 -8.53
N ASN A 84 -20.49 2.56 -7.95
CA ASN A 84 -19.35 3.08 -8.69
C ASN A 84 -18.57 1.96 -9.38
N THR A 85 -17.97 2.31 -10.53
CA THR A 85 -17.20 1.40 -11.37
C THR A 85 -15.82 1.99 -11.62
N TYR A 86 -14.78 1.18 -11.47
CA TYR A 86 -13.45 1.57 -11.92
C TYR A 86 -13.41 1.48 -13.45
N PHE A 87 -13.12 2.61 -14.10
CA PHE A 87 -13.34 2.79 -15.54
C PHE A 87 -12.41 1.98 -16.45
N ARG A 88 -11.25 1.51 -15.96
CA ARG A 88 -10.35 0.67 -16.75
C ARG A 88 -10.84 -0.78 -16.74
N GLY A 89 -10.79 -1.43 -17.90
CA GLY A 89 -10.96 -2.87 -18.01
C GLY A 89 -9.70 -3.55 -17.48
N THR A 90 -9.71 -3.94 -16.21
CA THR A 90 -8.56 -4.54 -15.51
C THR A 90 -8.93 -5.86 -14.83
N CYS A 91 -10.20 -6.23 -14.91
CA CYS A 91 -10.72 -7.48 -14.36
C CYS A 91 -10.90 -8.51 -15.48
N SER A 92 -10.74 -9.79 -15.15
CA SER A 92 -10.93 -10.91 -16.09
C SER A 92 -10.09 -10.75 -17.36
N ASN A 93 -8.75 -10.68 -17.22
CA ASN A 93 -7.82 -10.46 -18.34
C ASN A 93 -8.12 -9.19 -19.14
N ASP A 94 -8.32 -8.08 -18.42
CA ASP A 94 -8.60 -6.74 -18.99
C ASP A 94 -9.88 -6.65 -19.83
N THR A 95 -10.75 -7.66 -19.79
CA THR A 95 -11.99 -7.69 -20.58
C THR A 95 -13.16 -7.01 -19.87
N THR A 96 -13.08 -6.81 -18.56
CA THR A 96 -14.18 -6.27 -17.76
C THR A 96 -13.71 -5.20 -16.78
N SER A 97 -14.59 -4.23 -16.52
CA SER A 97 -14.40 -3.22 -15.49
C SER A 97 -14.73 -3.77 -14.10
N ALA A 98 -14.09 -3.19 -13.07
CA ALA A 98 -14.41 -3.45 -11.68
C ALA A 98 -15.72 -2.72 -11.30
N LYS A 99 -16.84 -3.44 -11.38
CA LYS A 99 -18.19 -2.92 -11.15
C LYS A 99 -18.59 -3.08 -9.68
N ASN A 100 -19.39 -2.14 -9.17
CA ASN A 100 -19.92 -2.10 -7.80
C ASN A 100 -18.82 -2.12 -6.73
N ASN A 101 -18.63 -1.02 -6.02
CA ASN A 101 -17.53 -0.83 -5.06
C ASN A 101 -16.15 -0.82 -5.69
N CYS A 102 -16.05 -0.58 -7.01
CA CYS A 102 -14.77 -0.55 -7.72
C CYS A 102 -13.91 -1.82 -7.44
N GLN A 103 -14.51 -3.00 -7.38
CA GLN A 103 -13.82 -4.27 -7.12
C GLN A 103 -14.02 -5.26 -8.28
N CYS A 104 -13.02 -6.10 -8.52
CA CYS A 104 -13.18 -7.25 -9.41
C CYS A 104 -13.96 -8.36 -8.68
N ILE A 105 -14.66 -9.23 -9.42
CA ILE A 105 -15.47 -10.33 -8.84
C ILE A 105 -14.60 -11.33 -8.08
N ASP A 106 -13.38 -11.56 -8.54
CA ASP A 106 -12.38 -12.40 -7.88
C ASP A 106 -11.79 -11.74 -6.61
N GLY A 107 -12.25 -10.53 -6.28
CA GLY A 107 -11.78 -9.78 -5.13
C GLY A 107 -10.37 -9.24 -5.30
N THR A 108 -9.84 -9.09 -6.52
CA THR A 108 -8.52 -8.47 -6.75
C THR A 108 -8.59 -6.94 -6.80
N VAL A 109 -7.43 -6.29 -6.59
CA VAL A 109 -7.29 -4.83 -6.74
C VAL A 109 -7.24 -4.50 -8.23
N PRO A 110 -8.18 -3.72 -8.78
CA PRO A 110 -8.27 -3.45 -10.21
C PRO A 110 -7.26 -2.38 -10.70
N THR A 111 -6.23 -2.06 -9.93
CA THR A 111 -5.25 -1.03 -10.32
C THR A 111 -3.86 -1.39 -9.83
N ASN A 112 -2.86 -0.94 -10.59
CA ASN A 112 -1.44 -1.05 -10.27
C ASN A 112 -0.80 0.34 -10.11
N PHE A 113 -1.61 1.38 -9.85
CA PHE A 113 -1.07 2.74 -9.64
C PHE A 113 -0.12 2.82 -8.45
N ASP A 114 -0.30 1.97 -7.44
CA ASP A 114 0.65 1.79 -6.36
C ASP A 114 1.99 1.19 -6.81
N TYR A 115 2.13 0.74 -8.05
CA TYR A 115 3.40 0.30 -8.65
C TYR A 115 3.94 1.25 -9.71
N VAL A 116 3.29 2.41 -9.91
CA VAL A 116 3.76 3.47 -10.80
C VAL A 116 4.46 4.53 -9.96
N PRO A 117 5.62 5.07 -10.37
CA PRO A 117 6.25 6.20 -9.68
C PRO A 117 5.29 7.38 -9.50
N GLN A 118 5.38 8.09 -8.39
CA GLN A 118 4.43 9.15 -8.03
C GLN A 118 4.47 10.39 -8.94
N TYR A 119 5.59 10.63 -9.63
CA TYR A 119 5.84 11.84 -10.44
C TYR A 119 5.25 11.81 -11.85
#